data_AF-A0A3C1SD00-F1
#
_entry.id   AF-A0A3C1SD00-F1
#
_cell.length_a   1.000
_cell.length_b   1.000
_cell.length_c   1.000
_cell.angle_alpha   90.00
_cell.angle_beta   90.00
_cell.angle_gamma   90.00
#
_symmetry.space_group_name_H-M   'P 1'
#
loop_
_entity.id
_entity.type
_entity.pdbx_description
1 polymer ?
#
loop_
_entity_poly.entity_id
_entity_poly.type
_entity_poly.pdbx_seq_one_letter_code
_entity_poly.pdbx_strand_id
1 'polypeptide(L)'
;KPQPRNLEISDFNERISQREGLVLVLNDEAHHTHEEDNQWNTVIRKLHQKRPLSAQLDFSATPRYSKGALFAWTISDYPLKQAIIDSVVKRPIKGVSHIEETKSDMVTVRYEAFLIAGVERWKEYFEQLKPLNRKPILFIMMNSTKEADDVADWLRSKDQACFSGDKTLVIHTNTSGEVSKNNLDQVREASKRVDLPESPVNAIVSVLMLREGWDVKNVTVIVGLRPYSSKANILPEQAIGRGLRLMFPNAGYQEHVDIIGNKAFLSFVEDLEKLEDLKFDTFEIGKDKLRIDTIVPVEAKKDADIGIPELSPSLVRKKSIASEIAAIDVMAFTANILPLVENESDDETFLYEGIDIITKKKLFERNYDMPPAQTPEEVIGYYAQCIAQNLKLPSQFAALAPKIREFFENKAFGKKVNLYEPAIIKAMETKHADIVCNEFEKALQKVIIQETNPELLIPSRMLSETPPYAFSRKLCESHKTVFNYVACDNDFELEFAKFLHLAEDVLAFSKLPMQFGFSISYTDTRANIRHYFPDFVAKISESEYRIIETKGREDVEVQLKDRAARQWCENATELTGSKWKYLKVSQREFEKLRPDNFNEMFITAGNLPGIGAG
;
A
#
# COMPACT_ATOMS: atom_id res chain seq x y z
N LYS A 1 -2.42 15.56 -48.52
CA LYS A 1 -2.68 14.86 -47.24
C LYS A 1 -2.60 13.36 -47.52
N PRO A 2 -1.72 12.59 -46.85
CA PRO A 2 -1.74 11.14 -47.03
C PRO A 2 -3.08 10.59 -46.53
N GLN A 3 -3.67 9.66 -47.28
CA GLN A 3 -4.89 8.97 -46.90
C GLN A 3 -4.66 8.16 -45.61
N PRO A 4 -5.62 8.11 -44.68
CA PRO A 4 -5.53 7.24 -43.53
C PRO A 4 -5.52 5.79 -44.01
N ARG A 5 -4.45 5.05 -43.70
CA ARG A 5 -4.48 3.59 -43.80
C ARG A 5 -5.47 3.08 -42.76
N ASN A 6 -6.59 2.53 -43.22
CA ASN A 6 -7.41 1.65 -42.40
C ASN A 6 -6.55 0.41 -42.07
N LEU A 7 -5.99 0.37 -40.87
CA LEU A 7 -5.50 -0.86 -40.29
C LEU A 7 -6.74 -1.74 -40.06
N GLU A 8 -6.92 -2.78 -40.86
CA GLU A 8 -7.84 -3.86 -40.52
C GLU A 8 -7.35 -4.48 -39.22
N ILE A 9 -8.02 -4.15 -38.12
CA ILE A 9 -7.74 -4.75 -36.81
C ILE A 9 -8.32 -6.16 -36.88
N SER A 10 -7.45 -7.18 -36.96
CA SER A 10 -7.86 -8.58 -36.87
C SER A 10 -8.59 -8.87 -35.55
N ASP A 11 -9.46 -9.88 -35.56
CA ASP A 11 -10.27 -10.26 -34.39
C ASP A 11 -9.37 -10.49 -33.16
N PHE A 12 -9.81 -9.98 -32.00
CA PHE A 12 -9.12 -10.09 -30.72
C PHE A 12 -8.66 -11.53 -30.44
N ASN A 13 -9.54 -12.52 -30.68
CA ASN A 13 -9.21 -13.93 -30.47
C ASN A 13 -8.07 -14.42 -31.37
N GLU A 14 -8.06 -13.98 -32.62
CA GLU A 14 -7.04 -14.36 -33.59
C GLU A 14 -5.68 -13.79 -33.20
N ARG A 15 -5.66 -12.51 -32.82
CA ARG A 15 -4.44 -11.80 -32.37
C ARG A 15 -3.81 -12.45 -31.16
N ILE A 16 -4.60 -12.86 -30.17
CA ILE A 16 -4.09 -13.53 -28.97
C ILE A 16 -3.66 -14.96 -29.27
N SER A 17 -4.42 -15.69 -30.09
CA SER A 17 -4.10 -17.08 -30.45
C SER A 17 -2.76 -17.24 -31.17
N GLN A 18 -2.33 -16.23 -31.94
CA GLN A 18 -1.09 -16.21 -32.72
C GLN A 18 0.18 -15.86 -31.92
N ARG A 19 0.08 -15.40 -30.66
CA ARG A 19 1.28 -15.06 -29.87
C ARG A 19 2.06 -16.31 -29.48
N GLU A 20 3.28 -16.22 -28.96
CA GLU A 20 3.99 -17.37 -28.37
C GLU A 20 3.88 -17.33 -26.83
N GLY A 21 3.96 -18.49 -26.14
CA GLY A 21 3.91 -18.60 -24.67
C GLY A 21 2.56 -18.97 -24.01
N LEU A 22 2.51 -18.93 -22.68
CA LEU A 22 1.31 -19.24 -21.89
C LEU A 22 0.29 -18.10 -21.90
N VAL A 23 -1.00 -18.41 -21.76
CA VAL A 23 -2.07 -17.38 -21.70
C VAL A 23 -2.75 -17.40 -20.35
N LEU A 24 -2.72 -16.25 -19.68
CA LEU A 24 -3.42 -15.98 -18.44
C LEU A 24 -4.54 -14.98 -18.70
N VAL A 25 -5.73 -15.26 -18.19
CA VAL A 25 -6.86 -14.33 -18.20
C VAL A 25 -7.06 -13.79 -16.78
N LEU A 26 -7.10 -12.47 -16.64
CA LEU A 26 -7.41 -11.80 -15.38
C LEU A 26 -8.70 -11.00 -15.60
N ASN A 27 -9.77 -11.38 -14.92
CA ASN A 27 -11.04 -10.68 -14.99
C ASN A 27 -11.18 -9.76 -13.78
N ASP A 28 -11.21 -8.46 -14.04
CA ASP A 28 -11.61 -7.47 -13.03
C ASP A 28 -13.14 -7.33 -13.02
N GLU A 29 -13.71 -6.95 -11.87
CA GLU A 29 -15.16 -6.89 -11.64
C GLU A 29 -15.91 -8.15 -12.09
N ALA A 30 -15.34 -9.32 -11.80
CA ALA A 30 -15.79 -10.62 -12.30
C ALA A 30 -17.23 -11.02 -11.88
N HIS A 31 -17.84 -10.28 -10.96
CA HIS A 31 -19.26 -10.38 -10.67
C HIS A 31 -20.15 -9.97 -11.87
N HIS A 32 -19.62 -9.35 -12.91
CA HIS A 32 -20.32 -9.13 -14.18
C HIS A 32 -20.16 -10.29 -15.18
N THR A 33 -19.15 -11.14 -15.00
CA THR A 33 -18.77 -12.18 -15.96
C THR A 33 -19.09 -13.60 -15.48
N HIS A 34 -19.59 -13.78 -14.27
CA HIS A 34 -19.83 -15.10 -13.67
C HIS A 34 -20.96 -15.92 -14.31
N GLU A 35 -21.87 -15.29 -15.08
CA GLU A 35 -22.94 -16.02 -15.77
C GLU A 35 -22.39 -16.84 -16.95
N GLU A 36 -22.70 -18.13 -17.02
CA GLU A 36 -22.13 -19.05 -18.03
C GLU A 36 -22.42 -18.66 -19.48
N ASP A 37 -23.54 -17.97 -19.72
CA ASP A 37 -23.98 -17.53 -21.04
C ASP A 37 -23.41 -16.15 -21.43
N ASN A 38 -22.58 -15.54 -20.57
CA ASN A 38 -21.96 -14.26 -20.86
C ASN A 38 -21.11 -14.34 -22.15
N GLN A 39 -21.22 -13.33 -23.02
CA GLN A 39 -20.44 -13.24 -24.25
C GLN A 39 -18.93 -13.29 -24.00
N TRP A 40 -18.46 -12.72 -22.89
CA TRP A 40 -17.08 -12.81 -22.45
C TRP A 40 -16.65 -14.26 -22.24
N ASN A 41 -17.43 -15.06 -21.51
CA ASN A 41 -17.15 -16.48 -21.33
C ASN A 41 -17.15 -17.25 -22.67
N THR A 42 -18.01 -16.86 -23.61
CA THR A 42 -17.98 -17.40 -24.97
C THR A 42 -16.68 -17.06 -25.71
N VAL A 43 -16.18 -15.83 -25.57
CA VAL A 43 -14.89 -15.39 -26.13
C VAL A 43 -13.74 -16.19 -25.51
N ILE A 44 -13.71 -16.31 -24.19
CA ILE A 44 -12.70 -17.08 -23.45
C ILE A 44 -12.71 -18.56 -23.87
N ARG A 45 -13.90 -19.19 -24.00
CA ARG A 45 -14.03 -20.57 -24.50
C ARG A 45 -13.49 -20.73 -25.92
N LYS A 46 -13.81 -19.79 -26.83
CA LYS A 46 -13.29 -19.79 -28.21
C LYS A 46 -11.77 -19.60 -28.26
N LEU A 47 -11.23 -18.72 -27.41
CA LEU A 47 -9.80 -18.53 -27.28
C LEU A 47 -9.13 -19.81 -26.77
N HIS A 48 -9.69 -20.42 -25.72
CA HIS A 48 -9.21 -21.67 -25.14
C HIS A 48 -9.16 -22.82 -26.15
N GLN A 49 -10.16 -22.92 -27.04
CA GLN A 49 -10.18 -23.91 -28.12
C GLN A 49 -9.03 -23.75 -29.13
N LYS A 50 -8.66 -22.51 -29.46
CA LYS A 50 -7.54 -22.23 -30.37
C LYS A 50 -6.19 -22.31 -29.66
N ARG A 51 -6.16 -21.97 -28.37
CA ARG A 51 -4.98 -21.92 -27.53
C ARG A 51 -5.39 -22.12 -26.08
N PRO A 52 -5.01 -23.26 -25.45
CA PRO A 52 -5.34 -23.52 -24.07
C PRO A 52 -4.88 -22.40 -23.13
N LEU A 53 -5.80 -21.94 -22.30
CA LEU A 53 -5.53 -20.98 -21.22
C LEU A 53 -4.83 -21.71 -20.08
N SER A 54 -3.76 -21.11 -19.55
CA SER A 54 -2.99 -21.63 -18.42
C SER A 54 -3.68 -21.36 -17.09
N ALA A 55 -4.36 -20.21 -16.97
CA ALA A 55 -5.23 -19.90 -15.85
C ALA A 55 -6.22 -18.78 -16.23
N GLN A 56 -7.31 -18.73 -15.49
CA GLN A 56 -8.27 -17.64 -15.45
C GLN A 56 -8.49 -17.27 -13.99
N LEU A 57 -8.22 -16.02 -13.61
CA LEU A 57 -8.39 -15.52 -12.26
C LEU A 57 -9.41 -14.40 -12.26
N ASP A 58 -10.36 -14.50 -11.33
CA ASP A 58 -11.46 -13.56 -11.15
C ASP A 58 -11.20 -12.69 -9.91
N PHE A 59 -11.30 -11.37 -10.09
CA PHE A 59 -11.20 -10.38 -9.03
C PHE A 59 -12.54 -9.64 -8.94
N SER A 60 -13.08 -9.52 -7.74
CA SER A 60 -14.35 -8.83 -7.52
C SER A 60 -14.46 -8.38 -6.07
N ALA A 61 -14.92 -7.14 -5.85
CA ALA A 61 -15.29 -6.66 -4.52
C ALA A 61 -16.62 -7.28 -4.03
N THR A 62 -17.39 -7.89 -4.92
CA THR A 62 -18.65 -8.55 -4.60
C THR A 62 -18.74 -9.94 -5.21
N PRO A 63 -17.97 -10.92 -4.71
CA PRO A 63 -17.91 -12.28 -5.25
C PRO A 63 -19.10 -13.14 -4.75
N ARG A 64 -20.32 -12.59 -4.75
CA ARG A 64 -21.52 -13.25 -4.19
C ARG A 64 -22.62 -13.39 -5.23
N TYR A 65 -23.33 -14.52 -5.18
CA TYR A 65 -24.60 -14.70 -5.88
C TYR A 65 -25.68 -13.78 -5.29
N SER A 66 -26.79 -13.60 -6.02
CA SER A 66 -27.95 -12.81 -5.57
C SER A 66 -28.55 -13.29 -4.23
N LYS A 67 -28.28 -14.54 -3.82
CA LYS A 67 -28.68 -15.13 -2.54
C LYS A 67 -27.63 -14.97 -1.43
N GLY A 68 -26.54 -14.24 -1.66
CA GLY A 68 -25.50 -13.89 -0.68
C GLY A 68 -24.36 -14.90 -0.53
N ALA A 69 -24.47 -16.11 -1.05
CA ALA A 69 -23.40 -17.10 -1.04
C ALA A 69 -22.22 -16.66 -1.92
N LEU A 70 -20.99 -16.92 -1.48
CA LEU A 70 -19.78 -16.68 -2.28
C LEU A 70 -19.78 -17.54 -3.55
N PHE A 71 -19.11 -17.07 -4.60
CA PHE A 71 -18.86 -17.87 -5.79
C PHE A 71 -18.11 -19.15 -5.42
N ALA A 72 -18.49 -20.27 -6.04
CA ALA A 72 -17.96 -21.58 -5.67
C ALA A 72 -16.44 -21.72 -5.91
N TRP A 73 -15.85 -20.85 -6.72
CA TRP A 73 -14.43 -20.83 -7.08
C TRP A 73 -13.63 -19.75 -6.33
N THR A 74 -14.17 -19.14 -5.27
CA THR A 74 -13.42 -18.22 -4.42
C THR A 74 -12.30 -18.97 -3.69
N ILE A 75 -11.04 -18.64 -4.01
CA ILE A 75 -9.84 -19.24 -3.39
C ILE A 75 -9.24 -18.39 -2.26
N SER A 76 -9.58 -17.11 -2.21
CA SER A 76 -9.12 -16.13 -1.22
C SER A 76 -10.17 -15.02 -1.10
N ASP A 77 -10.40 -14.53 0.11
CA ASP A 77 -11.35 -13.45 0.40
C ASP A 77 -10.71 -12.45 1.38
N TYR A 78 -10.86 -11.16 1.10
CA TYR A 78 -10.42 -10.07 1.96
C TYR A 78 -11.63 -9.16 2.24
N PRO A 79 -12.40 -9.47 3.30
CA PRO A 79 -13.70 -8.86 3.53
C PRO A 79 -13.60 -7.39 3.91
N LEU A 80 -14.69 -6.64 3.76
CA LEU A 80 -14.73 -5.22 4.07
C LEU A 80 -14.40 -4.96 5.55
N LYS A 81 -14.86 -5.81 6.47
CA LYS A 81 -14.47 -5.74 7.89
C LYS A 81 -12.95 -5.72 8.06
N GLN A 82 -12.23 -6.59 7.37
CA GLN A 82 -10.77 -6.66 7.47
C GLN A 82 -10.13 -5.41 6.87
N ALA A 83 -10.62 -4.93 5.73
CA ALA A 83 -10.15 -3.69 5.12
C ALA A 83 -10.34 -2.46 6.03
N ILE A 84 -11.44 -2.41 6.80
CA ILE A 84 -11.70 -1.34 7.78
C ILE A 84 -10.75 -1.46 8.98
N ILE A 85 -10.58 -2.67 9.53
CA ILE A 85 -9.68 -2.92 10.67
C ILE A 85 -8.23 -2.56 10.31
N ASP A 86 -7.79 -2.96 9.13
CA ASP A 86 -6.44 -2.68 8.62
C ASP A 86 -6.26 -1.23 8.16
N SER A 87 -7.32 -0.41 8.21
CA SER A 87 -7.32 1.00 7.77
C SER A 87 -6.87 1.17 6.31
N VAL A 88 -7.28 0.24 5.44
CA VAL A 88 -7.06 0.28 3.98
C VAL A 88 -8.21 1.03 3.28
N VAL A 89 -9.35 1.15 3.96
CA VAL A 89 -10.52 1.93 3.55
C VAL A 89 -11.01 2.79 4.72
N LYS A 90 -11.84 3.79 4.42
CA LYS A 90 -12.54 4.61 5.42
C LYS A 90 -13.48 3.74 6.25
N ARG A 91 -13.58 4.07 7.53
CA ARG A 91 -14.57 3.49 8.44
C ARG A 91 -15.91 4.22 8.29
N PRO A 92 -17.00 3.50 7.99
CA PRO A 92 -18.33 4.10 7.98
C PRO A 92 -18.77 4.48 9.41
N ILE A 93 -19.41 5.64 9.56
CA ILE A 93 -20.04 6.08 10.82
C ILE A 93 -21.48 6.49 10.55
N LYS A 94 -22.45 5.97 11.32
CA LYS A 94 -23.87 6.24 11.12
C LYS A 94 -24.32 7.48 11.91
N GLY A 95 -24.93 8.43 11.21
CA GLY A 95 -25.63 9.56 11.82
C GLY A 95 -26.95 9.11 12.42
N VAL A 96 -27.05 9.12 13.75
CA VAL A 96 -28.29 8.85 14.49
C VAL A 96 -29.04 10.16 14.65
N SER A 97 -30.32 10.14 14.29
CA SER A 97 -31.21 11.28 14.48
C SER A 97 -32.64 10.82 14.67
N HIS A 98 -33.46 11.67 15.27
CA HIS A 98 -34.92 11.51 15.33
C HIS A 98 -35.62 12.24 14.18
N ILE A 99 -34.95 12.38 13.04
CA ILE A 99 -35.52 13.05 11.87
C ILE A 99 -36.64 12.18 11.31
N GLU A 100 -37.86 12.70 11.33
CA GLU A 100 -39.00 12.13 10.63
C GLU A 100 -39.16 12.75 9.24
N GLU A 101 -39.56 11.93 8.26
CA GLU A 101 -39.87 12.43 6.92
C GLU A 101 -41.12 13.32 6.95
N THR A 102 -41.01 14.51 6.36
CA THR A 102 -42.18 15.40 6.23
C THR A 102 -43.13 14.83 5.19
N LYS A 103 -44.42 14.74 5.52
CA LYS A 103 -45.45 14.28 4.56
C LYS A 103 -45.63 15.31 3.43
N SER A 104 -44.96 15.08 2.31
CA SER A 104 -45.02 15.92 1.12
C SER A 104 -44.67 15.11 -0.12
N ASP A 105 -45.24 15.46 -1.27
CA ASP A 105 -44.85 14.91 -2.58
C ASP A 105 -43.62 15.61 -3.16
N MET A 106 -43.29 16.81 -2.66
CA MET A 106 -42.04 17.48 -3.00
C MET A 106 -40.90 16.87 -2.19
N VAL A 107 -39.97 16.23 -2.90
CA VAL A 107 -38.84 15.50 -2.31
C VAL A 107 -37.92 16.40 -1.49
N THR A 108 -37.72 17.63 -1.94
CA THR A 108 -36.93 18.65 -1.23
C THR A 108 -37.54 19.05 0.10
N VAL A 109 -38.87 18.96 0.25
CA VAL A 109 -39.57 19.18 1.53
C VAL A 109 -39.58 17.90 2.36
N ARG A 110 -39.86 16.75 1.74
CA ARG A 110 -39.91 15.45 2.41
C ARG A 110 -38.60 15.14 3.13
N TYR A 111 -37.47 15.37 2.45
CA TYR A 111 -36.13 15.04 2.95
C TYR A 111 -35.31 16.25 3.41
N GLU A 112 -35.92 17.44 3.56
CA GLU A 112 -35.20 18.69 3.85
C GLU A 112 -34.25 18.54 5.05
N ALA A 113 -34.73 17.95 6.14
CA ALA A 113 -33.96 17.77 7.36
C ALA A 113 -32.70 16.90 7.15
N PHE A 114 -32.79 15.83 6.35
CA PHE A 114 -31.63 14.99 6.02
C PHE A 114 -30.64 15.73 5.11
N LEU A 115 -31.13 16.51 4.15
CA LEU A 115 -30.29 17.32 3.26
C LEU A 115 -29.54 18.40 4.05
N ILE A 116 -30.22 19.10 4.95
CA ILE A 116 -29.60 20.08 5.86
C ILE A 116 -28.54 19.39 6.73
N ALA A 117 -28.85 18.25 7.33
CA ALA A 117 -27.89 17.50 8.13
C ALA A 117 -26.64 17.13 7.34
N GLY A 118 -26.79 16.65 6.10
CA GLY A 118 -25.68 16.35 5.20
C GLY A 118 -24.83 17.56 4.84
N VAL A 119 -25.47 18.69 4.51
CA VAL A 119 -24.78 19.94 4.17
C VAL A 119 -23.99 20.48 5.36
N GLU A 120 -24.60 20.53 6.55
CA GLU A 120 -23.94 21.03 7.75
C GLU A 120 -22.78 20.12 8.15
N ARG A 121 -22.94 18.80 8.03
CA ARG A 121 -21.83 17.87 8.30
C ARG A 121 -20.69 18.01 7.28
N TRP A 122 -21.02 18.20 6.01
CA TRP A 122 -20.02 18.48 4.97
C TRP A 122 -19.26 19.79 5.25
N LYS A 123 -19.93 20.83 5.75
CA LYS A 123 -19.27 22.09 6.14
C LYS A 123 -18.27 21.87 7.29
N GLU A 124 -18.58 21.01 8.26
CA GLU A 124 -17.63 20.65 9.32
C GLU A 124 -16.37 20.00 8.75
N TYR A 125 -16.51 19.07 7.80
CA TYR A 125 -15.37 18.50 7.07
C TYR A 125 -14.62 19.57 6.27
N PHE A 126 -15.34 20.48 5.61
CA PHE A 126 -14.76 21.51 4.77
C PHE A 126 -13.84 22.42 5.58
N GLU A 127 -14.27 22.84 6.77
CA GLU A 127 -13.45 23.65 7.66
C GLU A 127 -12.22 22.89 8.18
N GLN A 128 -12.39 21.63 8.57
CA GLN A 128 -11.29 20.86 9.18
C GLN A 128 -10.26 20.32 8.20
N LEU A 129 -10.62 20.17 6.93
CA LEU A 129 -9.70 19.73 5.88
C LEU A 129 -8.94 20.88 5.21
N LYS A 130 -9.29 22.14 5.48
CA LYS A 130 -8.58 23.33 4.96
C LYS A 130 -7.07 23.30 5.24
N PRO A 131 -6.59 23.04 6.48
CA PRO A 131 -5.15 23.02 6.75
C PRO A 131 -4.41 21.91 6.00
N LEU A 132 -5.12 20.85 5.62
CA LEU A 132 -4.60 19.69 4.90
C LEU A 132 -4.65 19.85 3.38
N ASN A 133 -5.14 21.00 2.88
CA ASN A 133 -5.36 21.27 1.47
C ASN A 133 -6.17 20.15 0.77
N ARG A 134 -7.22 19.65 1.45
CA ARG A 134 -8.15 18.66 0.90
C ARG A 134 -9.56 19.21 0.84
N LYS A 135 -10.32 18.74 -0.15
CA LYS A 135 -11.71 19.13 -0.38
C LYS A 135 -12.63 17.95 -0.11
N PRO A 136 -13.58 18.04 0.83
CA PRO A 136 -14.59 17.00 1.02
C PRO A 136 -15.64 17.03 -0.08
N ILE A 137 -16.23 15.87 -0.36
CA ILE A 137 -17.38 15.70 -1.26
C ILE A 137 -18.58 15.20 -0.46
N LEU A 138 -19.72 15.88 -0.64
CA LEU A 138 -21.04 15.45 -0.22
C LEU A 138 -21.66 14.58 -1.32
N PHE A 139 -21.99 13.34 -1.02
CA PHE A 139 -22.61 12.42 -1.96
C PHE A 139 -24.06 12.15 -1.57
N ILE A 140 -25.02 12.47 -2.44
CA ILE A 140 -26.46 12.30 -2.19
C ILE A 140 -27.04 11.27 -3.15
N MET A 141 -27.72 10.27 -2.60
CA MET A 141 -28.32 9.18 -3.36
C MET A 141 -29.83 9.31 -3.45
N MET A 142 -30.34 9.35 -4.69
CA MET A 142 -31.75 9.60 -5.03
C MET A 142 -32.37 8.43 -5.83
N ASN A 143 -33.71 8.44 -5.96
CA ASN A 143 -34.46 7.36 -6.62
C ASN A 143 -34.69 7.56 -8.11
N SER A 144 -34.81 8.81 -8.55
CA SER A 144 -35.09 9.13 -9.94
C SER A 144 -34.33 10.38 -10.37
N THR A 145 -34.13 10.52 -11.68
CA THR A 145 -33.48 11.69 -12.30
C THR A 145 -34.16 12.99 -11.92
N LYS A 146 -35.50 13.00 -11.93
CA LYS A 146 -36.26 14.17 -11.49
C LYS A 146 -35.96 14.55 -10.04
N GLU A 147 -35.97 13.59 -9.12
CA GLU A 147 -35.67 13.86 -7.71
C GLU A 147 -34.22 14.34 -7.51
N ALA A 148 -33.27 13.79 -8.27
CA ALA A 148 -31.88 14.23 -8.24
C ALA A 148 -31.72 15.66 -8.75
N ASP A 149 -32.40 16.03 -9.82
CA ASP A 149 -32.41 17.39 -10.35
C ASP A 149 -33.03 18.37 -9.33
N ASP A 150 -34.18 18.02 -8.76
CA ASP A 150 -34.86 18.83 -7.74
C ASP A 150 -33.97 19.07 -6.51
N VAL A 151 -33.25 18.04 -6.03
CA VAL A 151 -32.32 18.16 -4.90
C VAL A 151 -31.07 18.97 -5.27
N ALA A 152 -30.55 18.82 -6.49
CA ALA A 152 -29.41 19.61 -6.94
C ALA A 152 -29.75 21.10 -7.04
N ASP A 153 -30.94 21.43 -7.54
CA ASP A 153 -31.44 22.80 -7.59
C ASP A 153 -31.70 23.37 -6.18
N TRP A 154 -32.21 22.53 -5.27
CA TRP A 154 -32.32 22.89 -3.87
C TRP A 154 -30.95 23.22 -3.26
N LEU A 155 -29.92 22.38 -3.46
CA LEU A 155 -28.55 22.66 -2.98
C LEU A 155 -28.02 24.00 -3.52
N ARG A 156 -28.14 24.20 -4.83
CA ARG A 156 -27.69 25.43 -5.52
C ARG A 156 -28.39 26.67 -4.96
N SER A 157 -29.67 26.58 -4.63
CA SER A 157 -30.44 27.70 -4.09
C SER A 157 -30.18 27.95 -2.60
N LYS A 158 -29.99 26.89 -1.81
CA LYS A 158 -29.83 26.97 -0.35
C LYS A 158 -28.48 27.57 0.06
N ASP A 159 -27.42 27.22 -0.65
CA ASP A 159 -26.07 27.73 -0.39
C ASP A 159 -25.31 27.89 -1.73
N GLN A 160 -25.52 29.06 -2.34
CA GLN A 160 -24.91 29.40 -3.63
C GLN A 160 -23.38 29.43 -3.54
N ALA A 161 -22.82 29.85 -2.41
CA ALA A 161 -21.37 29.94 -2.25
C ALA A 161 -20.70 28.56 -2.34
N CYS A 162 -21.32 27.54 -1.75
CA CYS A 162 -20.76 26.19 -1.73
C CYS A 162 -21.25 25.29 -2.88
N PHE A 163 -22.45 25.50 -3.44
CA PHE A 163 -23.06 24.51 -4.34
C PHE A 163 -23.56 25.04 -5.69
N SER A 164 -23.48 26.34 -5.97
CA SER A 164 -23.93 26.87 -7.28
C SER A 164 -23.07 26.40 -8.46
N GLY A 165 -23.65 26.35 -9.66
CA GLY A 165 -22.91 26.11 -10.90
C GLY A 165 -22.31 24.71 -10.99
N ASP A 166 -21.02 24.65 -11.36
CA ASP A 166 -20.22 23.43 -11.49
C ASP A 166 -19.80 22.81 -10.15
N LYS A 167 -20.13 23.45 -9.02
CA LYS A 167 -19.89 22.92 -7.67
C LYS A 167 -20.84 21.77 -7.30
N THR A 168 -21.94 21.60 -8.02
CA THR A 168 -22.88 20.48 -7.84
C THR A 168 -23.01 19.67 -9.13
N LEU A 169 -22.46 18.46 -9.11
CA LEU A 169 -22.55 17.50 -10.22
C LEU A 169 -23.79 16.63 -10.06
N VAL A 170 -24.57 16.47 -11.13
CA VAL A 170 -25.72 15.57 -11.16
C VAL A 170 -25.44 14.41 -12.10
N ILE A 171 -25.70 13.20 -11.62
CA ILE A 171 -25.39 11.97 -12.32
C ILE A 171 -26.68 11.18 -12.55
N HIS A 172 -27.11 11.15 -13.80
CA HIS A 172 -28.27 10.38 -14.25
C HIS A 172 -27.81 9.02 -14.76
N THR A 173 -28.13 7.95 -14.03
CA THR A 173 -27.96 6.58 -14.54
C THR A 173 -29.29 6.01 -15.01
N ASN A 174 -29.24 5.13 -16.01
CA ASN A 174 -30.38 4.36 -16.48
C ASN A 174 -30.72 3.24 -15.48
N THR A 175 -31.83 2.52 -15.70
CA THR A 175 -32.29 1.43 -14.83
C THR A 175 -31.27 0.30 -14.66
N SER A 176 -30.30 0.20 -15.58
CA SER A 176 -29.17 -0.74 -15.54
C SER A 176 -27.93 -0.17 -14.83
N GLY A 177 -27.98 1.04 -14.26
CA GLY A 177 -26.87 1.69 -13.57
C GLY A 177 -25.76 2.25 -14.46
N GLU A 178 -25.98 2.29 -15.78
CA GLU A 178 -25.08 2.94 -16.74
C GLU A 178 -25.50 4.40 -16.92
N VAL A 179 -24.54 5.34 -17.01
CA VAL A 179 -24.86 6.76 -17.26
C VAL A 179 -25.51 6.92 -18.64
N SER A 180 -26.45 7.86 -18.79
CA SER A 180 -27.14 8.07 -20.08
C SER A 180 -26.17 8.51 -21.21
N LYS A 181 -26.36 7.95 -22.42
CA LYS A 181 -25.42 8.08 -23.56
C LYS A 181 -25.06 9.51 -23.99
N ASN A 182 -25.90 10.50 -23.69
CA ASN A 182 -25.71 11.86 -24.19
C ASN A 182 -24.75 12.71 -23.34
N ASN A 183 -24.41 12.31 -22.11
CA ASN A 183 -23.50 13.05 -21.20
C ASN A 183 -22.44 12.17 -20.48
N LEU A 184 -22.35 10.89 -20.87
CA LEU A 184 -21.48 9.86 -20.29
C LEU A 184 -20.02 10.29 -20.13
N ASP A 185 -19.42 10.81 -21.20
CA ASP A 185 -17.97 11.11 -21.22
C ASP A 185 -17.64 12.35 -20.38
N GLN A 186 -18.51 13.35 -20.37
CA GLN A 186 -18.33 14.56 -19.55
C GLN A 186 -18.48 14.25 -18.06
N VAL A 187 -19.46 13.42 -17.69
CA VAL A 187 -19.67 13.00 -16.28
C VAL A 187 -18.53 12.08 -15.82
N ARG A 188 -18.03 11.19 -16.68
CA ARG A 188 -16.85 10.35 -16.38
C ARG A 188 -15.59 11.19 -16.22
N GLU A 189 -15.34 12.14 -17.11
CA GLU A 189 -14.19 13.05 -16.98
C GLU A 189 -14.31 13.97 -15.76
N ALA A 190 -15.50 14.48 -15.46
CA ALA A 190 -15.75 15.24 -14.24
C ALA A 190 -15.45 14.36 -13.01
N SER A 191 -16.00 13.14 -12.95
CA SER A 191 -15.78 12.18 -11.86
C SER A 191 -14.30 11.87 -11.62
N LYS A 192 -13.50 11.65 -12.67
CA LYS A 192 -12.04 11.42 -12.55
C LYS A 192 -11.29 12.62 -11.99
N ARG A 193 -11.82 13.82 -12.20
CA ARG A 193 -11.20 15.09 -11.79
C ARG A 193 -11.74 15.62 -10.47
N VAL A 194 -12.82 15.03 -9.92
CA VAL A 194 -13.45 15.49 -8.67
C VAL A 194 -12.44 15.61 -7.53
N ASP A 195 -11.49 14.67 -7.43
CA ASP A 195 -10.49 14.65 -6.37
C ASP A 195 -9.35 15.67 -6.54
N LEU A 196 -9.25 16.32 -7.71
CA LEU A 196 -8.18 17.27 -8.00
C LEU A 196 -8.37 18.57 -7.19
N PRO A 197 -7.29 19.23 -6.73
CA PRO A 197 -7.37 20.48 -6.00
C PRO A 197 -8.12 21.59 -6.75
N GLU A 198 -8.05 21.60 -8.08
CA GLU A 198 -8.68 22.61 -8.94
C GLU A 198 -10.18 22.33 -9.16
N SER A 199 -10.67 21.14 -8.80
CA SER A 199 -12.08 20.78 -8.95
C SER A 199 -12.99 21.74 -8.17
N PRO A 200 -14.01 22.32 -8.82
CA PRO A 200 -15.00 23.14 -8.14
C PRO A 200 -16.04 22.29 -7.39
N VAL A 201 -16.14 20.99 -7.69
CA VAL A 201 -17.19 20.10 -7.19
C VAL A 201 -17.10 19.93 -5.68
N ASN A 202 -18.22 20.21 -5.01
CA ASN A 202 -18.42 20.04 -3.56
C ASN A 202 -19.52 19.01 -3.25
N ALA A 203 -20.51 18.89 -4.13
CA ALA A 203 -21.61 17.94 -3.98
C ALA A 203 -21.90 17.17 -5.26
N ILE A 204 -22.36 15.93 -5.08
CA ILE A 204 -22.67 15.00 -6.16
C ILE A 204 -24.00 14.33 -5.86
N VAL A 205 -24.98 14.53 -6.73
CA VAL A 205 -26.32 13.97 -6.60
C VAL A 205 -26.50 12.89 -7.66
N SER A 206 -26.67 11.63 -7.24
CA SER A 206 -26.70 10.48 -8.14
C SER A 206 -28.01 9.71 -8.02
N VAL A 207 -28.56 9.33 -9.19
CA VAL A 207 -29.65 8.37 -9.31
C VAL A 207 -29.02 7.00 -9.49
N LEU A 208 -29.26 6.08 -8.56
CA LEU A 208 -28.57 4.79 -8.45
C LEU A 208 -27.04 4.90 -8.25
N MET A 209 -26.47 3.76 -7.92
CA MET A 209 -25.03 3.55 -7.84
C MET A 209 -24.41 3.58 -9.23
N LEU A 210 -23.40 4.43 -9.44
CA LEU A 210 -22.52 4.35 -10.59
C LEU A 210 -21.87 2.97 -10.62
N ARG A 211 -22.19 2.13 -11.61
CA ARG A 211 -21.65 0.77 -11.67
C ARG A 211 -20.20 0.72 -12.13
N GLU A 212 -19.73 1.66 -12.95
CA GLU A 212 -18.37 1.65 -13.51
C GLU A 212 -17.75 3.06 -13.58
N GLY A 213 -16.44 3.15 -13.28
CA GLY A 213 -15.64 4.36 -13.49
C GLY A 213 -15.77 5.45 -12.42
N TRP A 214 -16.49 5.18 -11.33
CA TRP A 214 -16.55 6.04 -10.14
C TRP A 214 -15.46 5.66 -9.14
N ASP A 215 -14.39 6.46 -9.11
CA ASP A 215 -13.26 6.34 -8.20
C ASP A 215 -12.99 7.71 -7.57
N VAL A 216 -13.76 8.05 -6.54
CA VAL A 216 -13.64 9.33 -5.82
C VAL A 216 -13.25 9.08 -4.38
N LYS A 217 -12.07 9.56 -4.00
CA LYS A 217 -11.46 9.42 -2.68
C LYS A 217 -11.97 10.49 -1.71
N ASN A 218 -12.44 11.62 -2.21
CA ASN A 218 -12.79 12.74 -1.36
C ASN A 218 -14.21 12.69 -0.75
N VAL A 219 -14.97 11.61 -0.97
CA VAL A 219 -16.29 11.43 -0.32
C VAL A 219 -16.13 11.32 1.19
N THR A 220 -16.77 12.24 1.92
CA THR A 220 -16.72 12.31 3.40
C THR A 220 -18.10 12.19 4.04
N VAL A 221 -19.15 12.60 3.33
CA VAL A 221 -20.54 12.50 3.79
C VAL A 221 -21.39 11.85 2.70
N ILE A 222 -22.15 10.83 3.07
CA ILE A 222 -23.12 10.14 2.22
C ILE A 222 -24.52 10.39 2.78
N VAL A 223 -25.43 10.93 1.96
CA VAL A 223 -26.85 11.12 2.29
C VAL A 223 -27.69 10.16 1.46
N GLY A 224 -28.17 9.09 2.08
CA GLY A 224 -29.00 8.06 1.45
C GLY A 224 -30.49 8.30 1.65
N LEU A 225 -31.20 8.68 0.58
CA LEU A 225 -32.65 8.98 0.61
C LEU A 225 -33.48 7.99 -0.20
N ARG A 226 -32.87 6.85 -0.53
CA ARG A 226 -33.47 5.78 -1.31
C ARG A 226 -34.13 4.74 -0.41
N PRO A 227 -35.41 4.39 -0.61
CA PRO A 227 -35.96 3.16 -0.08
C PRO A 227 -35.41 1.98 -0.89
N TYR A 228 -34.49 1.21 -0.30
CA TYR A 228 -34.14 -0.09 -0.85
C TYR A 228 -35.34 -1.02 -0.68
N SER A 229 -36.05 -1.30 -1.78
CA SER A 229 -36.88 -2.49 -1.84
C SER A 229 -35.97 -3.68 -2.17
N SER A 230 -36.24 -4.83 -1.54
CA SER A 230 -35.53 -6.11 -1.71
C SER A 230 -35.48 -6.65 -3.16
N LYS A 231 -36.04 -5.94 -4.14
CA LYS A 231 -36.05 -6.30 -5.58
C LYS A 231 -34.84 -5.78 -6.36
N ALA A 232 -34.12 -4.78 -5.86
CA ALA A 232 -32.85 -4.37 -6.46
C ALA A 232 -31.75 -5.19 -5.81
N ASN A 233 -31.30 -6.28 -6.45
CA ASN A 233 -30.18 -7.14 -6.02
C ASN A 233 -28.83 -6.40 -5.98
N ILE A 234 -28.76 -5.22 -5.37
CA ILE A 234 -27.55 -4.41 -5.22
C ILE A 234 -27.02 -4.70 -3.82
N LEU A 235 -25.80 -5.22 -3.77
CA LEU A 235 -25.12 -5.53 -2.53
C LEU A 235 -24.78 -4.23 -1.76
N PRO A 236 -24.95 -4.17 -0.43
CA PRO A 236 -24.58 -3.01 0.40
C PRO A 236 -23.17 -2.50 0.20
N GLU A 237 -22.23 -3.39 -0.08
CA GLU A 237 -20.85 -3.12 -0.43
C GLU A 237 -20.74 -2.29 -1.72
N GLN A 238 -21.61 -2.53 -2.71
CA GLN A 238 -21.62 -1.71 -3.94
C GLN A 238 -22.19 -0.32 -3.70
N ALA A 239 -23.07 -0.18 -2.70
CA ALA A 239 -23.73 1.07 -2.36
C ALA A 239 -22.86 2.02 -1.53
N ILE A 240 -22.06 1.49 -0.61
CA ILE A 240 -21.26 2.33 0.29
C ILE A 240 -19.78 2.27 -0.08
N GLY A 241 -19.31 1.12 -0.59
CA GLY A 241 -17.90 0.82 -0.90
C GLY A 241 -17.20 1.86 -1.77
N ARG A 242 -17.95 2.52 -2.65
CA ARG A 242 -17.44 3.56 -3.54
C ARG A 242 -17.07 4.87 -2.83
N GLY A 243 -17.63 5.14 -1.66
CA GLY A 243 -17.25 6.26 -0.81
C GLY A 243 -16.15 5.91 0.22
N LEU A 244 -15.74 4.64 0.31
CA LEU A 244 -14.82 4.16 1.35
C LEU A 244 -13.34 4.35 1.00
N ARG A 245 -12.98 4.90 -0.15
CA ARG A 245 -11.58 5.04 -0.54
C ARG A 245 -10.86 6.08 0.33
N LEU A 246 -9.63 5.82 0.75
CA LEU A 246 -8.85 6.76 1.56
C LEU A 246 -8.45 8.03 0.79
N MET A 247 -8.65 9.19 1.41
CA MET A 247 -8.15 10.50 0.97
C MET A 247 -6.65 10.66 1.27
N PHE A 248 -6.18 10.03 2.35
CA PHE A 248 -4.82 10.09 2.89
C PHE A 248 -4.20 8.69 2.98
N PRO A 249 -3.89 8.05 1.83
CA PRO A 249 -3.28 6.73 1.83
C PRO A 249 -1.93 6.76 2.59
N ASN A 250 -1.68 5.76 3.42
CA ASN A 250 -0.46 5.59 4.22
C ASN A 250 -0.20 6.71 5.25
N ALA A 251 -1.20 7.52 5.62
CA ALA A 251 -1.02 8.60 6.59
C ALA A 251 -1.09 8.16 8.07
N GLY A 252 -1.46 6.89 8.35
CA GLY A 252 -1.68 6.42 9.72
C GLY A 252 -2.90 7.03 10.42
N TYR A 253 -3.73 7.75 9.67
CA TYR A 253 -4.99 8.35 10.10
C TYR A 253 -6.16 7.43 9.75
N GLN A 254 -6.99 7.11 10.75
CA GLN A 254 -8.22 6.36 10.52
C GLN A 254 -9.28 7.32 9.97
N GLU A 255 -9.47 7.28 8.66
CA GLU A 255 -10.45 8.10 7.98
C GLU A 255 -11.87 7.59 8.17
N HIS A 256 -12.82 8.52 8.26
CA HIS A 256 -14.24 8.22 8.40
C HIS A 256 -15.05 8.72 7.21
N VAL A 257 -16.14 8.03 6.92
CA VAL A 257 -17.21 8.53 6.06
C VAL A 257 -18.52 8.48 6.82
N ASP A 258 -19.16 9.64 6.91
CA ASP A 258 -20.38 9.82 7.68
C ASP A 258 -21.60 9.51 6.82
N ILE A 259 -22.43 8.61 7.31
CA ILE A 259 -23.62 8.12 6.63
C ILE A 259 -24.86 8.69 7.32
N ILE A 260 -25.60 9.51 6.59
CA ILE A 260 -26.90 10.06 7.00
C ILE A 260 -27.95 9.51 6.04
N GLY A 261 -29.14 9.18 6.52
CA GLY A 261 -30.16 8.70 5.62
C GLY A 261 -31.49 8.45 6.30
N ASN A 262 -32.50 8.18 5.48
CA ASN A 262 -33.79 7.79 6.01
C ASN A 262 -33.76 6.36 6.57
N LYS A 263 -34.84 5.96 7.24
CA LYS A 263 -34.94 4.66 7.91
C LYS A 263 -34.66 3.47 6.97
N ALA A 264 -35.13 3.55 5.73
CA ALA A 264 -34.94 2.49 4.75
C ALA A 264 -33.48 2.37 4.28
N PHE A 265 -32.76 3.48 4.16
CA PHE A 265 -31.34 3.47 3.87
C PHE A 265 -30.52 2.97 5.07
N LEU A 266 -30.85 3.43 6.27
CA LEU A 266 -30.14 3.00 7.48
C LEU A 266 -30.35 1.51 7.78
N SER A 267 -31.53 0.94 7.54
CA SER A 267 -31.73 -0.51 7.66
C SER A 267 -30.86 -1.31 6.70
N PHE A 268 -30.58 -0.74 5.52
CA PHE A 268 -29.69 -1.36 4.56
C PHE A 268 -28.21 -1.31 4.99
N VAL A 269 -27.78 -0.23 5.65
CA VAL A 269 -26.47 -0.14 6.32
C VAL A 269 -26.38 -1.16 7.45
N GLU A 270 -27.45 -1.36 8.22
CA GLU A 270 -27.50 -2.37 9.30
C GLU A 270 -27.39 -3.81 8.77
N ASP A 271 -27.89 -4.08 7.56
CA ASP A 271 -27.69 -5.38 6.93
C ASP A 271 -26.23 -5.61 6.52
N LEU A 272 -25.51 -4.55 6.11
CA LEU A 272 -24.06 -4.63 5.89
C LEU A 272 -23.31 -4.94 7.19
N GLU A 273 -23.67 -4.29 8.30
CA GLU A 273 -23.07 -4.57 9.62
C GLU A 273 -23.23 -6.04 10.02
N LYS A 274 -24.40 -6.65 9.72
CA LYS A 274 -24.66 -8.07 9.99
C LYS A 274 -23.86 -8.98 9.06
N LEU A 275 -23.77 -8.64 7.77
CA LEU A 275 -23.03 -9.43 6.78
C LEU A 275 -21.53 -9.46 7.09
N GLU A 276 -20.99 -8.32 7.52
CA GLU A 276 -19.58 -8.16 7.84
C GLU A 276 -19.25 -8.56 9.28
N ASP A 277 -20.25 -8.80 10.14
CA ASP A 277 -20.07 -8.98 11.59
C ASP A 277 -19.25 -7.82 12.20
N LEU A 278 -19.62 -6.59 11.84
CA LEU A 278 -18.94 -5.37 12.26
C LEU A 278 -19.97 -4.29 12.55
N LYS A 279 -20.00 -3.81 13.79
CA LYS A 279 -20.82 -2.65 14.17
C LYS A 279 -20.10 -1.36 13.81
N PHE A 280 -20.78 -0.47 13.10
CA PHE A 280 -20.29 0.87 12.81
C PHE A 280 -20.52 1.80 13.99
N ASP A 281 -19.59 2.74 14.17
CA ASP A 281 -19.74 3.79 15.17
C ASP A 281 -20.92 4.71 14.78
N THR A 282 -21.41 5.46 15.76
CA THR A 282 -22.54 6.37 15.56
C THR A 282 -22.22 7.76 16.08
N PHE A 283 -22.81 8.80 15.46
CA PHE A 283 -22.80 10.17 15.98
C PHE A 283 -24.22 10.74 16.00
N GLU A 284 -24.52 11.60 16.96
CA GLU A 284 -25.79 12.33 17.04
C GLU A 284 -25.77 13.58 16.16
N ILE A 285 -26.62 13.60 15.14
CA ILE A 285 -26.72 14.73 14.20
C ILE A 285 -27.09 16.02 14.95
N GLY A 286 -26.30 17.07 14.75
CA GLY A 286 -26.50 18.39 15.36
C GLY A 286 -25.99 18.52 16.80
N LYS A 287 -25.60 17.42 17.46
CA LYS A 287 -24.97 17.44 18.78
C LYS A 287 -23.47 17.17 18.70
N ASP A 288 -23.08 16.08 18.05
CA ASP A 288 -21.68 15.67 17.97
C ASP A 288 -20.95 16.45 16.87
N LYS A 289 -19.92 17.19 17.28
CA LYS A 289 -19.05 17.93 16.35
C LYS A 289 -17.98 17.03 15.78
N LEU A 290 -17.73 17.15 14.47
CA LEU A 290 -16.60 16.50 13.83
C LEU A 290 -15.31 17.00 14.48
N ARG A 291 -14.32 16.12 14.64
CA ARG A 291 -12.96 16.50 15.02
C ARG A 291 -11.96 15.66 14.23
N ILE A 292 -11.09 16.34 13.49
CA ILE A 292 -9.93 15.81 12.78
C ILE A 292 -8.72 16.46 13.44
N ASP A 293 -8.03 15.71 14.30
CA ASP A 293 -6.80 16.22 14.89
C ASP A 293 -5.75 16.35 13.80
N THR A 294 -5.34 17.61 13.56
CA THR A 294 -4.37 17.97 12.53
C THR A 294 -3.12 18.46 13.22
N ILE A 295 -1.99 17.81 12.93
CA ILE A 295 -0.69 18.21 13.45
C ILE A 295 -0.13 19.31 12.57
N VAL A 296 0.18 20.44 13.19
CA VAL A 296 0.74 21.61 12.51
C VAL A 296 1.85 22.24 13.35
N PRO A 297 2.91 22.77 12.72
CA PRO A 297 3.80 23.71 13.37
C PRO A 297 3.04 24.92 13.90
N VAL A 298 3.41 25.40 15.09
CA VAL A 298 2.80 26.56 15.74
C VAL A 298 3.86 27.65 15.85
N GLU A 299 3.64 28.78 15.18
CA GLU A 299 4.58 29.91 15.14
C GLU A 299 4.98 30.40 16.54
N ALA A 300 4.03 30.44 17.48
CA ALA A 300 4.28 30.82 18.87
C ALA A 300 5.20 29.83 19.64
N LYS A 301 5.46 28.64 19.09
CA LYS A 301 6.35 27.62 19.66
C LYS A 301 7.66 27.46 18.90
N LYS A 302 8.05 28.42 18.04
CA LYS A 302 9.29 28.32 17.24
C LYS A 302 10.56 28.16 18.07
N ASP A 303 10.55 28.62 19.33
CA ASP A 303 11.70 28.49 20.22
C ASP A 303 12.01 27.02 20.58
N ALA A 304 11.01 26.14 20.40
CA ALA A 304 11.14 24.69 20.54
C ALA A 304 11.35 23.96 19.20
N ASP A 305 11.65 24.69 18.13
CA ASP A 305 11.92 24.10 16.82
C ASP A 305 13.33 23.49 16.76
N ILE A 306 13.42 22.37 16.07
CA ILE A 306 14.65 21.58 15.99
C ILE A 306 15.02 21.46 14.51
N GLY A 307 16.24 21.89 14.20
CA GLY A 307 16.86 21.69 12.90
C GLY A 307 17.54 20.33 12.83
N ILE A 308 17.28 19.58 11.74
CA ILE A 308 17.96 18.31 11.47
C ILE A 308 18.78 18.48 10.19
N PRO A 309 20.10 18.17 10.20
CA PRO A 309 20.93 18.29 9.01
C PRO A 309 20.54 17.23 7.97
N GLU A 310 20.58 17.62 6.70
CA GLU A 310 20.43 16.69 5.59
C GLU A 310 21.82 16.30 5.05
N LEU A 311 22.12 15.00 5.10
CA LEU A 311 23.40 14.46 4.65
C LEU A 311 23.20 13.73 3.32
N SER A 312 24.24 13.72 2.47
CA SER A 312 24.25 12.88 1.28
C SER A 312 24.23 11.39 1.68
N PRO A 313 23.69 10.50 0.82
CA PRO A 313 23.64 9.07 1.12
C PRO A 313 25.02 8.50 1.45
N SER A 314 25.16 7.82 2.59
CA SER A 314 26.38 7.09 2.96
C SER A 314 26.50 5.73 2.26
N LEU A 315 25.41 5.25 1.66
CA LEU A 315 25.32 3.94 1.01
C LEU A 315 24.82 4.15 -0.42
N VAL A 316 25.66 3.77 -1.39
CA VAL A 316 25.32 3.85 -2.81
C VAL A 316 25.52 2.49 -3.45
N ARG A 317 24.59 2.09 -4.32
CA ARG A 317 24.76 0.87 -5.12
C ARG A 317 25.73 1.16 -6.27
N LYS A 318 26.77 0.35 -6.41
CA LYS A 318 27.70 0.47 -7.54
C LYS A 318 26.94 0.24 -8.85
N LYS A 319 27.17 1.12 -9.83
CA LYS A 319 26.58 0.98 -11.18
C LYS A 319 27.20 -0.18 -11.97
N SER A 320 28.44 -0.53 -11.66
CA SER A 320 29.12 -1.69 -12.23
C SER A 320 30.02 -2.32 -11.18
N ILE A 321 30.07 -3.66 -11.19
CA ILE A 321 30.95 -4.48 -10.34
C ILE A 321 31.70 -5.52 -11.18
N ALA A 322 31.88 -5.27 -12.48
CA ALA A 322 32.45 -6.24 -13.42
C ALA A 322 33.86 -6.69 -13.00
N SER A 323 34.69 -5.77 -12.49
CA SER A 323 36.02 -6.07 -11.93
C SER A 323 35.93 -7.01 -10.73
N GLU A 324 34.97 -6.78 -9.84
CA GLU A 324 34.81 -7.55 -8.62
C GLU A 324 34.19 -8.92 -8.90
N ILE A 325 33.29 -9.00 -9.89
CA ILE A 325 32.82 -10.29 -10.42
C ILE A 325 33.99 -11.08 -11.00
N ALA A 326 34.85 -10.45 -11.81
CA ALA A 326 36.03 -11.10 -12.38
C ALA A 326 37.02 -11.60 -11.31
N ALA A 327 37.05 -10.94 -10.14
CA ALA A 327 37.89 -11.32 -9.01
C ALA A 327 37.28 -12.42 -8.11
N ILE A 328 36.04 -12.87 -8.35
CA ILE A 328 35.46 -13.97 -7.59
C ILE A 328 36.32 -15.23 -7.74
N ASP A 329 36.75 -15.77 -6.60
CA ASP A 329 37.30 -17.10 -6.49
C ASP A 329 36.17 -18.10 -6.23
N VAL A 330 35.75 -18.79 -7.29
CA VAL A 330 34.69 -19.80 -7.23
C VAL A 330 35.11 -21.04 -6.43
N MET A 331 36.42 -21.26 -6.23
CA MET A 331 36.93 -22.41 -5.47
C MET A 331 36.74 -22.22 -3.97
N ALA A 332 36.66 -20.97 -3.50
CA ALA A 332 36.39 -20.61 -2.11
C ALA A 332 34.92 -20.82 -1.69
N PHE A 333 34.02 -21.14 -2.62
CA PHE A 333 32.61 -21.38 -2.32
C PHE A 333 32.43 -22.61 -1.44
N THR A 334 31.46 -22.53 -0.53
CA THR A 334 31.12 -23.57 0.45
C THR A 334 30.03 -24.52 -0.04
N ALA A 335 29.59 -24.38 -1.30
CA ALA A 335 28.62 -25.26 -1.94
C ALA A 335 29.00 -26.74 -1.76
N ASN A 336 28.01 -27.56 -1.41
CA ASN A 336 28.15 -29.02 -1.51
C ASN A 336 28.41 -29.41 -2.96
N ILE A 337 29.21 -30.46 -3.16
CA ILE A 337 29.47 -31.04 -4.47
C ILE A 337 28.14 -31.49 -5.08
N LEU A 338 27.83 -30.99 -6.27
CA LEU A 338 26.67 -31.42 -7.04
C LEU A 338 26.85 -32.88 -7.44
N PRO A 339 25.82 -33.72 -7.27
CA PRO A 339 25.90 -35.11 -7.63
C PRO A 339 26.06 -35.26 -9.15
N LEU A 340 27.09 -35.99 -9.57
CA LEU A 340 27.17 -36.51 -10.93
C LEU A 340 26.27 -37.74 -10.98
N VAL A 341 25.06 -37.58 -11.50
CA VAL A 341 24.14 -38.72 -11.63
C VAL A 341 24.66 -39.62 -12.77
N GLU A 342 25.45 -40.64 -12.43
CA GLU A 342 25.66 -41.80 -13.29
C GLU A 342 24.48 -42.75 -13.08
N ASN A 343 23.62 -42.88 -14.10
CA ASN A 343 22.42 -43.70 -14.13
C ASN A 343 21.31 -43.27 -13.17
N GLU A 344 20.43 -42.41 -13.68
CA GLU A 344 19.04 -42.80 -13.89
C GLU A 344 18.47 -41.89 -14.99
N SER A 345 17.94 -42.52 -16.03
CA SER A 345 17.01 -41.89 -16.95
C SER A 345 15.71 -41.63 -16.18
N ASP A 346 15.73 -40.64 -15.29
CA ASP A 346 14.56 -39.80 -15.18
C ASP A 346 14.56 -39.01 -16.50
N ASP A 347 14.04 -39.64 -17.57
CA ASP A 347 13.17 -38.89 -18.44
C ASP A 347 12.14 -38.33 -17.47
N GLU A 348 12.17 -37.03 -17.17
CA GLU A 348 11.14 -36.40 -16.35
C GLU A 348 9.83 -36.48 -17.14
N THR A 349 9.28 -37.69 -17.13
CA THR A 349 7.96 -38.01 -17.58
C THR A 349 7.07 -37.58 -16.45
N PHE A 350 6.44 -36.44 -16.61
CA PHE A 350 5.42 -36.09 -15.65
C PHE A 350 4.19 -36.93 -15.94
N LEU A 351 3.73 -37.65 -14.91
CA LEU A 351 2.54 -38.48 -14.96
C LEU A 351 1.32 -37.57 -15.03
N TYR A 352 0.71 -37.47 -16.20
CA TYR A 352 -0.53 -36.76 -16.40
C TYR A 352 -1.71 -37.71 -16.17
N GLU A 353 -2.30 -37.63 -14.97
CA GLU A 353 -3.52 -38.36 -14.63
C GLU A 353 -4.75 -37.51 -14.92
N GLY A 354 -5.63 -38.01 -15.79
CA GLY A 354 -6.98 -37.51 -15.92
C GLY A 354 -7.84 -38.19 -14.87
N ILE A 355 -8.31 -37.46 -13.85
CA ILE A 355 -9.22 -37.97 -12.82
C ILE A 355 -10.58 -37.29 -13.01
N ASP A 356 -11.66 -38.06 -12.95
CA ASP A 356 -13.02 -37.53 -12.92
C ASP A 356 -13.21 -36.73 -11.62
N ILE A 357 -13.40 -35.42 -11.75
CA ILE A 357 -13.30 -34.50 -10.61
C ILE A 357 -14.48 -34.63 -9.64
N ILE A 358 -15.60 -35.23 -10.07
CA ILE A 358 -16.81 -35.41 -9.25
C ILE A 358 -16.75 -36.73 -8.48
N THR A 359 -16.36 -37.82 -9.15
CA THR A 359 -16.31 -39.16 -8.54
C THR A 359 -14.93 -39.50 -7.94
N LYS A 360 -13.92 -38.68 -8.22
CA LYS A 360 -12.49 -38.92 -7.94
C LYS A 360 -11.93 -40.21 -8.54
N LYS A 361 -12.59 -40.76 -9.55
CA LYS A 361 -12.15 -41.99 -10.21
C LYS A 361 -11.18 -41.65 -11.35
N LYS A 362 -10.04 -42.33 -11.38
CA LYS A 362 -9.02 -42.15 -12.42
C LYS A 362 -9.58 -42.58 -13.78
N LEU A 363 -9.58 -41.67 -14.76
CA LEU A 363 -10.10 -41.87 -16.11
C LEU A 363 -9.02 -42.34 -17.09
N PHE A 364 -7.83 -41.76 -17.02
CA PHE A 364 -6.66 -42.19 -17.81
C PHE A 364 -5.35 -41.66 -17.21
N GLU A 365 -4.25 -42.20 -17.70
CA GLU A 365 -2.89 -41.87 -17.29
C GLU A 365 -2.01 -41.80 -18.54
N ARG A 366 -1.18 -40.75 -18.66
CA ARG A 366 -0.22 -40.57 -19.75
C ARG A 366 1.10 -40.03 -19.23
N ASN A 367 2.19 -40.50 -19.80
CA ASN A 367 3.54 -40.01 -19.55
C ASN A 367 4.02 -39.15 -20.73
N TYR A 368 4.62 -37.99 -20.43
CA TYR A 368 5.14 -37.04 -21.42
C TYR A 368 6.60 -36.70 -21.14
N ASP A 369 7.47 -36.83 -22.14
CA ASP A 369 8.91 -36.55 -21.99
C ASP A 369 9.19 -35.03 -21.98
N MET A 370 9.90 -34.52 -20.98
CA MET A 370 10.47 -33.16 -21.01
C MET A 370 11.77 -33.15 -21.83
N PRO A 371 11.93 -32.26 -22.84
CA PRO A 371 13.17 -32.16 -23.57
C PRO A 371 14.25 -31.51 -22.69
N PRO A 372 15.45 -32.10 -22.56
CA PRO A 372 16.55 -31.55 -21.76
C PRO A 372 17.20 -30.34 -22.45
N ALA A 373 17.87 -29.47 -21.68
CA ALA A 373 18.71 -28.41 -22.23
C ALA A 373 19.75 -28.99 -23.18
N GLN A 374 20.00 -28.28 -24.28
CA GLN A 374 20.86 -28.79 -25.35
C GLN A 374 22.28 -28.25 -25.24
N THR A 375 22.48 -27.12 -24.55
CA THR A 375 23.77 -26.46 -24.45
C THR A 375 24.10 -25.99 -23.03
N PRO A 376 25.39 -26.00 -22.62
CA PRO A 376 25.82 -25.41 -21.35
C PRO A 376 25.47 -23.92 -21.25
N GLU A 377 25.47 -23.21 -22.38
CA GLU A 377 25.17 -21.78 -22.47
C GLU A 377 23.74 -21.45 -22.05
N GLU A 378 22.75 -22.28 -22.39
CA GLU A 378 21.35 -22.12 -21.96
C GLU A 378 21.24 -22.16 -20.44
N VAL A 379 21.88 -23.16 -19.83
CA VAL A 379 21.86 -23.36 -18.38
C VAL A 379 22.62 -22.25 -17.67
N ILE A 380 23.85 -21.93 -18.10
CA ILE A 380 24.67 -20.85 -17.54
C ILE A 380 23.95 -19.48 -17.69
N GLY A 381 23.29 -19.25 -18.83
CA GLY A 381 22.53 -18.04 -19.09
C GLY A 381 21.37 -17.86 -18.09
N TYR A 382 20.63 -18.94 -17.80
CA TYR A 382 19.59 -18.93 -16.78
C TYR A 382 20.16 -18.52 -15.40
N TYR A 383 21.24 -19.16 -14.94
CA TYR A 383 21.88 -18.80 -13.67
C TYR A 383 22.35 -17.35 -13.63
N ALA A 384 23.01 -16.88 -14.69
CA ALA A 384 23.50 -15.50 -14.78
C ALA A 384 22.35 -14.49 -14.71
N GLN A 385 21.22 -14.80 -15.35
CA GLN A 385 20.03 -13.95 -15.34
C GLN A 385 19.34 -13.94 -13.97
N CYS A 386 19.17 -15.10 -13.33
CA CYS A 386 18.63 -15.20 -11.97
C CYS A 386 19.47 -14.40 -10.97
N ILE A 387 20.79 -14.61 -10.95
CA ILE A 387 21.71 -13.89 -10.06
C ILE A 387 21.66 -12.37 -10.32
N ALA A 388 21.71 -11.96 -11.60
CA ALA A 388 21.65 -10.54 -11.97
C ALA A 388 20.33 -9.87 -11.55
N GLN A 389 19.20 -10.56 -11.70
CA GLN A 389 17.89 -10.05 -11.29
C GLN A 389 17.78 -9.95 -9.77
N ASN A 390 18.17 -11.01 -9.05
CA ASN A 390 18.13 -11.05 -7.58
C ASN A 390 19.02 -9.95 -6.96
N LEU A 391 20.18 -9.68 -7.56
CA LEU A 391 21.09 -8.62 -7.14
C LEU A 391 20.78 -7.24 -7.75
N LYS A 392 19.67 -7.09 -8.50
CA LYS A 392 19.27 -5.84 -9.20
C LYS A 392 20.41 -5.22 -10.03
N LEU A 393 21.18 -6.06 -10.72
CA LEU A 393 22.30 -5.70 -11.59
C LEU A 393 22.14 -6.30 -13.00
N PRO A 394 21.05 -5.96 -13.73
CA PRO A 394 20.71 -6.60 -15.01
C PRO A 394 21.79 -6.43 -16.09
N SER A 395 22.64 -5.40 -16.00
CA SER A 395 23.72 -5.14 -16.96
C SER A 395 24.99 -5.98 -16.75
N GLN A 396 25.04 -6.83 -15.73
CA GLN A 396 26.25 -7.59 -15.36
C GLN A 396 26.24 -9.05 -15.87
N PHE A 397 25.28 -9.43 -16.70
CA PHE A 397 25.19 -10.76 -17.30
C PHE A 397 26.52 -11.22 -17.93
N ALA A 398 27.14 -10.36 -18.73
CA ALA A 398 28.38 -10.67 -19.45
C ALA A 398 29.57 -10.91 -18.51
N ALA A 399 29.57 -10.32 -17.32
CA ALA A 399 30.60 -10.55 -16.31
C ALA A 399 30.33 -11.81 -15.48
N LEU A 400 29.07 -12.13 -15.20
CA LEU A 400 28.65 -13.29 -14.41
C LEU A 400 28.82 -14.62 -15.14
N ALA A 401 28.41 -14.69 -16.42
CA ALA A 401 28.39 -15.93 -17.17
C ALA A 401 29.75 -16.66 -17.23
N PRO A 402 30.90 -15.98 -17.43
CA PRO A 402 32.22 -16.62 -17.36
C PRO A 402 32.54 -17.25 -16.00
N LYS A 403 32.14 -16.61 -14.89
CA LYS A 403 32.38 -17.13 -13.54
C LYS A 403 31.48 -18.29 -13.17
N ILE A 404 30.23 -18.26 -13.63
CA ILE A 404 29.31 -19.40 -13.47
C ILE A 404 29.84 -20.59 -14.28
N ARG A 405 30.34 -20.36 -15.50
CA ARG A 405 31.05 -21.38 -16.28
C ARG A 405 32.24 -21.95 -15.51
N GLU A 406 33.09 -21.10 -14.97
CA GLU A 406 34.27 -21.50 -14.18
C GLU A 406 33.90 -22.35 -12.96
N PHE A 407 32.82 -21.98 -12.25
CA PHE A 407 32.28 -22.73 -11.12
C PHE A 407 31.85 -24.13 -11.54
N PHE A 408 31.06 -24.27 -12.61
CA PHE A 408 30.63 -25.58 -13.10
C PHE A 408 31.79 -26.42 -13.64
N GLU A 409 32.76 -25.80 -14.31
CA GLU A 409 33.91 -26.52 -14.89
C GLU A 409 34.84 -27.08 -13.80
N ASN A 410 35.08 -26.32 -12.72
CA ASN A 410 36.19 -26.61 -11.81
C ASN A 410 35.78 -26.97 -10.37
N LYS A 411 34.60 -26.55 -9.90
CA LYS A 411 34.20 -26.66 -8.49
C LYS A 411 32.95 -27.50 -8.29
N ALA A 412 31.90 -27.26 -9.08
CA ALA A 412 30.55 -27.73 -8.82
C ALA A 412 30.48 -29.25 -8.60
N PHE A 413 31.29 -30.03 -9.32
CA PHE A 413 31.28 -31.49 -9.27
C PHE A 413 32.47 -32.09 -8.48
N GLY A 414 33.21 -31.27 -7.73
CA GLY A 414 34.37 -31.71 -6.94
C GLY A 414 35.61 -32.12 -7.74
N LYS A 415 35.51 -32.15 -9.08
CA LYS A 415 36.59 -32.39 -10.04
C LYS A 415 36.39 -31.48 -11.25
N LYS A 416 37.46 -31.33 -12.04
CA LYS A 416 37.35 -30.66 -13.33
C LYS A 416 36.54 -31.50 -14.32
N VAL A 417 35.55 -30.90 -14.98
CA VAL A 417 34.65 -31.57 -15.94
C VAL A 417 34.61 -30.85 -17.29
N ASN A 418 34.21 -31.57 -18.34
CA ASN A 418 33.89 -30.97 -19.64
C ASN A 418 32.39 -30.66 -19.70
N LEU A 419 32.04 -29.37 -19.80
CA LEU A 419 30.64 -28.93 -19.75
C LEU A 419 29.80 -29.42 -20.92
N TYR A 420 30.40 -29.71 -22.08
CA TYR A 420 29.67 -30.18 -23.26
C TYR A 420 29.32 -31.68 -23.22
N GLU A 421 29.66 -32.38 -22.14
CA GLU A 421 29.21 -33.76 -21.94
C GLU A 421 27.73 -33.77 -21.56
N PRO A 422 26.86 -34.56 -22.24
CA PRO A 422 25.42 -34.59 -21.96
C PRO A 422 25.09 -34.88 -20.49
N ALA A 423 25.89 -35.72 -19.82
CA ALA A 423 25.73 -36.02 -18.40
C ALA A 423 25.99 -34.80 -17.50
N ILE A 424 26.91 -33.92 -17.89
CA ILE A 424 27.22 -32.69 -17.16
C ILE A 424 26.15 -31.64 -17.39
N ILE A 425 25.67 -31.45 -18.63
CA ILE A 425 24.54 -30.55 -18.93
C ILE A 425 23.33 -30.93 -18.09
N LYS A 426 22.96 -32.23 -18.08
CA LYS A 426 21.87 -32.75 -17.26
C LYS A 426 22.08 -32.51 -15.76
N ALA A 427 23.31 -32.70 -15.27
CA ALA A 427 23.63 -32.47 -13.86
C ALA A 427 23.57 -30.97 -13.44
N MET A 428 23.65 -30.04 -14.40
CA MET A 428 23.47 -28.61 -14.14
C MET A 428 21.99 -28.19 -14.04
N GLU A 429 21.05 -29.04 -14.46
CA GLU A 429 19.61 -28.75 -14.54
C GLU A 429 18.88 -28.88 -13.17
N THR A 430 18.19 -27.79 -12.83
CA THR A 430 16.96 -27.62 -12.01
C THR A 430 16.78 -28.15 -10.59
N LYS A 431 17.56 -29.07 -10.03
CA LYS A 431 17.36 -29.43 -8.59
C LYS A 431 18.18 -28.60 -7.58
N HIS A 432 19.16 -27.84 -8.06
CA HIS A 432 20.14 -27.14 -7.21
C HIS A 432 20.30 -25.66 -7.57
N ALA A 433 19.36 -25.11 -8.35
CA ALA A 433 19.51 -23.78 -8.92
C ALA A 433 19.66 -22.69 -7.84
N ASP A 434 18.83 -22.79 -6.81
CA ASP A 434 18.86 -21.87 -5.66
C ASP A 434 20.19 -21.94 -4.90
N ILE A 435 20.83 -23.10 -4.81
CA ILE A 435 22.09 -23.27 -4.08
C ILE A 435 23.21 -22.50 -4.79
N VAL A 436 23.32 -22.69 -6.11
CA VAL A 436 24.36 -22.02 -6.92
C VAL A 436 24.11 -20.51 -6.94
N CYS A 437 22.87 -20.06 -7.17
CA CYS A 437 22.52 -18.64 -7.12
C CYS A 437 22.88 -18.02 -5.76
N ASN A 438 22.52 -18.69 -4.66
CA ASN A 438 22.81 -18.18 -3.31
C ASN A 438 24.31 -18.00 -3.03
N GLU A 439 25.20 -18.87 -3.50
CA GLU A 439 26.65 -18.71 -3.26
C GLU A 439 27.23 -17.51 -4.01
N PHE A 440 26.84 -17.31 -5.28
CA PHE A 440 27.22 -16.12 -6.04
C PHE A 440 26.63 -14.84 -5.42
N GLU A 441 25.37 -14.88 -4.99
CA GLU A 441 24.74 -13.76 -4.30
C GLU A 441 25.47 -13.41 -3.01
N LYS A 442 25.81 -14.38 -2.15
CA LYS A 442 26.60 -14.14 -0.92
C LYS A 442 27.97 -13.54 -1.20
N ALA A 443 28.66 -14.01 -2.24
CA ALA A 443 29.98 -13.50 -2.62
C ALA A 443 29.90 -12.04 -3.09
N LEU A 444 28.85 -11.68 -3.83
CA LEU A 444 28.69 -10.37 -4.44
C LEU A 444 28.02 -9.34 -3.52
N GLN A 445 27.14 -9.77 -2.60
CA GLN A 445 26.43 -8.91 -1.66
C GLN A 445 27.37 -7.95 -0.90
N LYS A 446 28.58 -8.42 -0.55
CA LYS A 446 29.59 -7.62 0.18
C LYS A 446 30.21 -6.50 -0.64
N VAL A 447 30.02 -6.50 -1.96
CA VAL A 447 30.76 -5.63 -2.90
C VAL A 447 29.84 -4.70 -3.70
N ILE A 448 28.54 -5.02 -3.74
CA ILE A 448 27.50 -4.26 -4.46
C ILE A 448 27.25 -2.89 -3.85
N ILE A 449 27.32 -2.80 -2.52
CA ILE A 449 27.11 -1.56 -1.78
C ILE A 449 28.46 -0.92 -1.52
N GLN A 450 28.59 0.34 -1.92
CA GLN A 450 29.74 1.17 -1.62
C GLN A 450 29.36 2.13 -0.50
N GLU A 451 30.20 2.18 0.52
CA GLU A 451 30.17 3.24 1.52
C GLU A 451 30.83 4.50 0.94
N THR A 452 30.16 5.63 1.08
CA THR A 452 30.62 6.95 0.66
C THR A 452 30.70 7.86 1.87
N ASN A 453 31.72 8.73 1.91
CA ASN A 453 31.79 9.77 2.93
C ASN A 453 30.64 10.76 2.70
N PRO A 454 29.72 10.94 3.65
CA PRO A 454 28.62 11.86 3.47
C PRO A 454 29.09 13.30 3.42
N GLU A 455 28.36 14.11 2.66
CA GLU A 455 28.52 15.55 2.56
C GLU A 455 27.28 16.22 3.15
N LEU A 456 27.45 17.41 3.72
CA LEU A 456 26.34 18.20 4.24
C LEU A 456 25.59 18.86 3.08
N LEU A 457 24.34 18.43 2.84
CA LEU A 457 23.48 19.00 1.80
C LEU A 457 22.73 20.22 2.32
N ILE A 458 22.10 20.09 3.49
CA ILE A 458 21.38 21.17 4.17
C ILE A 458 21.88 21.22 5.62
N PRO A 459 22.39 22.36 6.10
CA PRO A 459 22.90 22.47 7.48
C PRO A 459 21.85 22.19 8.55
N SER A 460 20.61 22.62 8.29
CA SER A 460 19.53 22.56 9.26
C SER A 460 18.20 22.69 8.53
N ARG A 461 17.49 21.58 8.33
CA ARG A 461 16.10 21.57 7.87
C ARG A 461 15.19 21.59 9.09
N MET A 462 14.33 22.60 9.20
CA MET A 462 13.56 22.84 10.42
C MET A 462 12.32 21.95 10.48
N LEU A 463 11.99 21.41 11.66
CA LEU A 463 10.76 20.62 11.83
C LEU A 463 9.49 21.44 11.53
N SER A 464 9.54 22.78 11.68
CA SER A 464 8.46 23.67 11.26
C SER A 464 8.16 23.64 9.76
N GLU A 465 9.04 23.10 8.92
CA GLU A 465 8.80 22.91 7.48
C GLU A 465 7.94 21.67 7.18
N THR A 466 7.57 20.90 8.21
CA THR A 466 6.70 19.72 8.03
C THR A 466 5.31 20.14 7.56
N PRO A 467 4.80 19.60 6.44
CA PRO A 467 3.46 19.91 5.99
C PRO A 467 2.40 19.38 6.97
N PRO A 468 1.26 20.08 7.15
CA PRO A 468 0.16 19.62 7.98
C PRO A 468 -0.28 18.19 7.66
N TYR A 469 -0.60 17.41 8.69
CA TYR A 469 -1.10 16.04 8.51
C TYR A 469 -2.14 15.65 9.56
N ALA A 470 -3.12 14.84 9.16
CA ALA A 470 -4.15 14.32 10.05
C ALA A 470 -3.61 13.16 10.90
N PHE A 471 -4.11 13.03 12.12
CA PHE A 471 -3.75 11.96 13.03
C PHE A 471 -4.95 11.58 13.91
N SER A 472 -5.11 10.29 14.22
CA SER A 472 -6.27 9.79 14.99
C SER A 472 -5.89 8.94 16.20
N ARG A 473 -4.60 8.82 16.50
CA ARG A 473 -4.10 8.01 17.62
C ARG A 473 -3.87 8.90 18.85
N LYS A 474 -2.81 8.63 19.61
CA LYS A 474 -2.56 9.27 20.91
C LYS A 474 -1.85 10.60 20.71
N LEU A 475 -2.34 11.64 21.37
CA LEU A 475 -1.77 12.98 21.32
C LEU A 475 -1.29 13.40 22.70
N CYS A 476 -0.16 14.09 22.75
CA CYS A 476 0.34 14.77 23.95
C CYS A 476 0.54 16.25 23.64
N GLU A 477 0.02 17.13 24.49
CA GLU A 477 0.36 18.55 24.45
C GLU A 477 1.74 18.76 25.08
N SER A 478 2.54 19.65 24.49
CA SER A 478 3.82 20.06 25.07
C SER A 478 4.20 21.45 24.56
N HIS A 479 4.81 22.26 25.43
CA HIS A 479 5.43 23.54 25.05
C HIS A 479 6.87 23.35 24.53
N LYS A 480 7.44 22.14 24.69
CA LYS A 480 8.79 21.78 24.25
C LYS A 480 8.83 21.21 22.83
N THR A 481 7.80 21.41 22.02
CA THR A 481 7.78 20.99 20.62
C THR A 481 7.22 22.12 19.76
N VAL A 482 7.71 22.25 18.53
CA VAL A 482 7.18 23.25 17.58
C VAL A 482 5.75 22.93 17.15
N PHE A 483 5.30 21.68 17.27
CA PHE A 483 3.96 21.26 16.87
C PHE A 483 2.88 21.61 17.92
N ASN A 484 1.62 21.64 17.50
CA ASN A 484 0.49 21.75 18.42
C ASN A 484 0.41 20.53 19.37
N TYR A 485 0.66 19.33 18.85
CA TYR A 485 0.71 18.07 19.61
C TYR A 485 1.89 17.19 19.20
N VAL A 486 2.31 16.31 20.11
CA VAL A 486 3.18 15.16 19.83
C VAL A 486 2.30 13.96 19.44
N ALA A 487 2.53 13.41 18.24
CA ALA A 487 1.65 12.39 17.62
C ALA A 487 2.12 10.95 17.86
N CYS A 488 1.80 10.36 19.01
CA CYS A 488 2.27 9.05 19.46
C CYS A 488 1.45 7.88 18.88
N ASP A 489 2.12 6.84 18.40
CA ASP A 489 1.48 5.68 17.74
C ASP A 489 1.00 4.63 18.74
N ASN A 490 1.65 4.55 19.91
CA ASN A 490 1.33 3.58 20.95
C ASN A 490 1.46 4.18 22.36
N ASP A 491 1.06 3.42 23.38
CA ASP A 491 1.09 3.85 24.78
C ASP A 491 2.51 4.15 25.27
N PHE A 492 3.50 3.37 24.85
CA PHE A 492 4.88 3.59 25.28
C PHE A 492 5.44 4.91 24.75
N GLU A 493 5.21 5.23 23.48
CA GLU A 493 5.58 6.53 22.90
C GLU A 493 4.87 7.70 23.59
N LEU A 494 3.61 7.52 24.00
CA LEU A 494 2.87 8.54 24.73
C LEU A 494 3.49 8.79 26.11
N GLU A 495 3.78 7.73 26.87
CA GLU A 495 4.44 7.86 28.17
C GLU A 495 5.85 8.43 28.04
N PHE A 496 6.58 8.05 27.00
CA PHE A 496 7.90 8.60 26.70
C PHE A 496 7.84 10.10 26.34
N ALA A 497 6.86 10.52 25.54
CA ALA A 497 6.64 11.93 25.23
C ALA A 497 6.27 12.75 26.48
N LYS A 498 5.46 12.20 27.39
CA LYS A 498 5.16 12.85 28.69
C LYS A 498 6.41 12.97 29.56
N PHE A 499 7.27 11.96 29.56
CA PHE A 499 8.56 12.04 30.25
C PHE A 499 9.45 13.15 29.67
N LEU A 500 9.64 13.23 28.34
CA LEU A 500 10.42 14.30 27.71
C LEU A 500 9.84 15.70 27.98
N HIS A 501 8.51 15.79 28.10
CA HIS A 501 7.85 17.03 28.49
C HIS A 501 8.24 17.46 29.91
N LEU A 502 8.27 16.54 30.87
CA LEU A 502 8.58 16.83 32.27
C LEU A 502 10.08 16.99 32.56
N ALA A 503 10.95 16.31 31.83
CA ALA A 503 12.40 16.32 32.05
C ALA A 503 13.00 17.72 31.89
N GLU A 504 13.57 18.29 32.96
CA GLU A 504 14.10 19.66 32.98
C GLU A 504 15.34 19.84 32.08
N ASP A 505 16.09 18.76 31.85
CA ASP A 505 17.29 18.72 31.01
C ASP A 505 17.01 18.50 29.51
N VAL A 506 15.74 18.59 29.10
CA VAL A 506 15.31 18.61 27.69
C VAL A 506 14.76 19.99 27.35
N LEU A 507 15.46 20.72 26.47
CA LEU A 507 15.06 22.06 26.01
C LEU A 507 13.90 21.99 25.00
N ALA A 508 14.00 21.06 24.04
CA ALA A 508 12.98 20.81 23.04
C ALA A 508 13.01 19.34 22.62
N PHE A 509 11.88 18.81 22.15
CA PHE A 509 11.78 17.50 21.53
C PHE A 509 10.66 17.46 20.50
N SER A 510 10.72 16.46 19.64
CA SER A 510 9.61 16.11 18.76
C SER A 510 9.62 14.62 18.51
N LYS A 511 8.43 14.04 18.35
CA LYS A 511 8.33 12.83 17.54
C LYS A 511 8.57 13.21 16.09
N LEU A 512 9.33 12.41 15.35
CA LEU A 512 9.68 12.68 13.96
C LEU A 512 8.54 12.21 13.05
N PRO A 513 7.84 13.13 12.37
CA PRO A 513 6.74 12.75 11.49
C PRO A 513 7.28 12.21 10.17
N MET A 514 6.63 11.18 9.61
CA MET A 514 6.99 10.65 8.28
C MET A 514 6.90 11.73 7.19
N GLN A 515 6.01 12.71 7.36
CA GLN A 515 5.82 13.85 6.46
C GLN A 515 7.02 14.80 6.43
N PHE A 516 7.85 14.81 7.48
CA PHE A 516 9.14 15.48 7.45
C PHE A 516 10.13 14.72 6.55
N GLY A 517 10.00 13.39 6.41
CA GLY A 517 10.79 12.60 5.46
C GLY A 517 12.22 12.32 5.91
N PHE A 518 12.53 12.52 7.19
CA PHE A 518 13.82 12.14 7.74
C PHE A 518 13.93 10.62 7.86
N SER A 519 14.92 10.05 7.16
CA SER A 519 15.21 8.62 7.23
C SER A 519 16.71 8.37 7.16
N ILE A 520 17.12 7.24 7.71
CA ILE A 520 18.51 6.79 7.75
C ILE A 520 18.61 5.51 6.92
N SER A 521 19.46 5.54 5.91
CA SER A 521 19.70 4.39 5.04
C SER A 521 20.53 3.32 5.76
N TYR A 522 20.15 2.05 5.61
CA TYR A 522 20.91 0.91 6.10
C TYR A 522 20.84 -0.27 5.11
N THR A 523 21.73 -1.24 5.24
CA THR A 523 21.67 -2.50 4.47
C THR A 523 20.96 -3.59 5.27
N ASP A 524 19.99 -4.27 4.65
CA ASP A 524 19.42 -5.49 5.23
C ASP A 524 20.38 -6.69 5.10
N THR A 525 20.00 -7.84 5.65
CA THR A 525 20.82 -9.07 5.63
C THR A 525 21.12 -9.59 4.22
N ARG A 526 20.43 -9.07 3.19
CA ARG A 526 20.62 -9.41 1.78
C ARG A 526 21.29 -8.27 0.99
N ALA A 527 21.91 -7.31 1.70
CA ALA A 527 22.57 -6.13 1.12
C ALA A 527 21.64 -5.24 0.27
N ASN A 528 20.33 -5.22 0.56
CA ASN A 528 19.46 -4.20 -0.01
C ASN A 528 19.50 -2.94 0.85
N ILE A 529 19.55 -1.78 0.18
CA ILE A 529 19.38 -0.49 0.86
C ILE A 529 17.92 -0.36 1.28
N ARG A 530 17.72 -0.12 2.57
CA ARG A 530 16.44 0.13 3.23
C ARG A 530 16.50 1.47 3.95
N HIS A 531 15.33 2.02 4.25
CA HIS A 531 15.20 3.28 4.98
C HIS A 531 14.57 3.00 6.34
N TYR A 532 15.22 3.49 7.39
CA TYR A 532 14.75 3.44 8.76
C TYR A 532 14.33 4.86 9.18
N PHE A 533 13.17 4.98 9.83
CA PHE A 533 12.61 6.23 10.31
C PHE A 533 12.69 6.23 11.84
N PRO A 534 13.57 7.04 12.46
CA PRO A 534 13.66 7.12 13.91
C PRO A 534 12.42 7.75 14.54
N ASP A 535 12.12 7.37 15.80
CA ASP A 535 10.88 7.83 16.45
C ASP A 535 10.93 9.29 16.93
N PHE A 536 11.98 9.71 17.64
CA PHE A 536 12.06 11.03 18.27
C PHE A 536 13.40 11.74 18.02
N VAL A 537 13.36 13.07 18.18
CA VAL A 537 14.54 13.92 18.33
C VAL A 537 14.41 14.77 19.60
N ALA A 538 15.49 14.99 20.33
CA ALA A 538 15.54 15.90 21.47
C ALA A 538 16.77 16.82 21.41
N LYS A 539 16.58 18.10 21.77
CA LYS A 539 17.62 19.11 21.99
C LYS A 539 17.88 19.20 23.49
N ILE A 540 19.09 18.85 23.90
CA ILE A 540 19.53 18.81 25.31
C ILE A 540 20.24 20.12 25.69
N SER A 541 21.00 20.70 24.75
CA SER A 541 21.61 22.03 24.89
C SER A 541 21.68 22.70 23.51
N GLU A 542 22.21 23.92 23.42
CA GLU A 542 22.32 24.66 22.15
C GLU A 542 23.02 23.89 21.01
N SER A 543 23.98 23.03 21.36
CA SER A 543 24.76 22.25 20.40
C SER A 543 24.72 20.74 20.67
N GLU A 544 23.76 20.23 21.45
CA GLU A 544 23.65 18.80 21.74
C GLU A 544 22.25 18.25 21.46
N TYR A 545 22.20 17.27 20.56
CA TYR A 545 20.99 16.66 20.02
C TYR A 545 21.00 15.14 20.22
N ARG A 546 19.81 14.56 20.18
CA ARG A 546 19.56 13.13 20.35
C ARG A 546 18.59 12.65 19.31
N ILE A 547 18.98 11.64 18.53
CA ILE A 547 18.06 10.81 17.76
C ILE A 547 17.69 9.62 18.64
N ILE A 548 16.39 9.42 18.87
CA ILE A 548 15.89 8.48 19.87
C ILE A 548 14.97 7.47 19.19
N GLU A 549 15.16 6.19 19.52
CA GLU A 549 14.31 5.09 19.10
C GLU A 549 13.66 4.41 20.30
N THR A 550 12.34 4.25 20.28
CA THR A 550 11.58 3.52 21.28
C THR A 550 11.28 2.10 20.80
N LYS A 551 11.59 1.08 21.61
CA LYS A 551 11.36 -0.33 21.24
C LYS A 551 10.69 -1.15 22.33
N GLY A 552 9.66 -1.90 21.94
CA GLY A 552 9.01 -2.91 22.79
C GLY A 552 9.57 -4.34 22.65
N ARG A 553 10.06 -4.74 21.46
CA ARG A 553 10.64 -6.08 21.18
C ARG A 553 11.89 -5.97 20.29
N GLU A 554 12.83 -6.90 20.45
CA GLU A 554 14.09 -6.94 19.69
C GLU A 554 14.08 -8.05 18.63
N ASP A 555 14.47 -7.71 17.41
CA ASP A 555 14.73 -8.63 16.29
C ASP A 555 16.12 -8.34 15.69
N VAL A 556 16.64 -9.25 14.86
CA VAL A 556 17.99 -9.15 14.25
C VAL A 556 18.18 -7.85 13.44
N GLU A 557 17.14 -7.34 12.79
CA GLU A 557 17.21 -6.07 12.03
C GLU A 557 17.46 -4.85 12.90
N VAL A 558 17.16 -4.91 14.20
CA VAL A 558 17.32 -3.79 15.13
C VAL A 558 18.79 -3.37 15.20
N GLN A 559 19.73 -4.33 15.24
CA GLN A 559 21.15 -4.01 15.34
C GLN A 559 21.70 -3.26 14.11
N LEU A 560 21.19 -3.57 12.92
CA LEU A 560 21.58 -2.90 11.67
C LEU A 560 21.11 -1.44 11.66
N LYS A 561 19.89 -1.18 12.12
CA LYS A 561 19.32 0.16 12.28
C LYS A 561 20.08 0.96 13.34
N ASP A 562 20.35 0.36 14.49
CA ASP A 562 21.11 0.99 15.58
C ASP A 562 22.52 1.42 15.11
N ARG A 563 23.19 0.57 14.31
CA ARG A 563 24.51 0.90 13.75
C ARG A 563 24.41 2.07 12.76
N ALA A 564 23.46 2.03 11.84
CA ALA A 564 23.27 3.09 10.86
C ALA A 564 22.94 4.43 11.52
N ALA A 565 22.11 4.43 12.57
CA ALA A 565 21.77 5.63 13.32
C ALA A 565 22.95 6.24 14.08
N ARG A 566 23.82 5.40 14.68
CA ARG A 566 25.08 5.86 15.30
C ARG A 566 26.00 6.48 14.26
N GLN A 567 26.21 5.80 13.13
CA GLN A 567 27.06 6.33 12.05
C GLN A 567 26.52 7.65 11.51
N TRP A 568 25.20 7.76 11.33
CA TRP A 568 24.58 9.02 10.91
C TRP A 568 24.84 10.13 11.93
N CYS A 569 24.71 9.87 13.23
CA CYS A 569 25.00 10.85 14.29
C CYS A 569 26.48 11.27 14.32
N GLU A 570 27.41 10.33 14.11
CA GLU A 570 28.85 10.63 14.03
C GLU A 570 29.13 11.56 12.84
N ASN A 571 28.63 11.22 11.66
CA ASN A 571 28.79 12.03 10.45
C ASN A 571 28.13 13.41 10.61
N ALA A 572 26.91 13.47 11.16
CA ALA A 572 26.25 14.74 11.45
C ALA A 572 27.05 15.59 12.44
N THR A 573 27.70 14.96 13.42
CA THR A 573 28.55 15.68 14.39
C THR A 573 29.78 16.27 13.73
N GLU A 574 30.47 15.49 12.92
CA GLU A 574 31.66 15.94 12.19
C GLU A 574 31.32 17.07 11.21
N LEU A 575 30.23 16.93 10.46
CA LEU A 575 29.86 17.87 9.38
C LEU A 575 29.21 19.16 9.87
N THR A 576 28.52 19.15 11.02
CA THR A 576 27.81 20.33 11.54
C THR A 576 28.51 21.01 12.71
N GLY A 577 29.44 20.31 13.40
CA GLY A 577 30.04 20.76 14.65
C GLY A 577 29.11 20.69 15.87
N SER A 578 27.83 20.34 15.70
CA SER A 578 26.88 20.08 16.80
C SER A 578 26.94 18.61 17.19
N LYS A 579 26.86 18.29 18.48
CA LYS A 579 26.96 16.93 18.99
C LYS A 579 25.65 16.17 18.82
N TRP A 580 25.61 15.24 17.86
CA TRP A 580 24.49 14.32 17.65
C TRP A 580 24.81 12.96 18.28
N LYS A 581 23.85 12.37 18.99
CA LYS A 581 23.98 11.00 19.51
C LYS A 581 22.70 10.20 19.33
N TYR A 582 22.87 8.92 19.05
CA TYR A 582 21.77 7.97 19.00
C TYR A 582 21.50 7.38 20.39
N LEU A 583 20.22 7.26 20.75
CA LEU A 583 19.75 6.61 21.97
C LEU A 583 18.63 5.62 21.64
N LYS A 584 18.82 4.36 21.99
CA LYS A 584 17.75 3.36 21.97
C LYS A 584 17.16 3.23 23.36
N VAL A 585 15.83 3.28 23.46
CA VAL A 585 15.07 3.21 24.70
C VAL A 585 14.16 1.97 24.65
N SER A 586 14.53 0.95 25.41
CA SER A 586 13.68 -0.22 25.61
C SER A 586 12.54 0.11 26.57
N GLN A 587 11.31 -0.27 26.23
CA GLN A 587 10.14 -0.11 27.11
C GLN A 587 10.39 -0.72 28.50
N ARG A 588 10.94 -1.94 28.52
CA ARG A 588 11.21 -2.67 29.76
C ARG A 588 12.24 -1.95 30.65
N GLU A 589 13.27 -1.37 30.04
CA GLU A 589 14.31 -0.64 30.79
C GLU A 589 13.79 0.70 31.29
N PHE A 590 13.02 1.41 30.46
CA PHE A 590 12.40 2.67 30.81
C PHE A 590 11.42 2.52 31.99
N GLU A 591 10.53 1.52 31.94
CA GLU A 591 9.56 1.23 33.02
C GLU A 591 10.23 0.80 34.33
N LYS A 592 11.41 0.16 34.23
CA LYS A 592 12.22 -0.24 35.39
C LYS A 592 12.98 0.93 36.00
N LEU A 593 13.57 1.78 35.15
CA LEU A 593 14.40 2.90 35.58
C LEU A 593 13.55 4.01 36.19
N ARG A 594 12.37 4.30 35.60
CA ARG A 594 11.51 5.44 35.95
C ARG A 594 12.32 6.74 36.11
N PRO A 595 13.04 7.16 35.06
CA PRO A 595 13.96 8.30 35.15
C PRO A 595 13.18 9.60 35.42
N ASP A 596 13.73 10.45 36.27
CA ASP A 596 13.21 11.81 36.48
C ASP A 596 13.83 12.78 35.46
N ASN A 597 15.09 12.54 35.08
CA ASN A 597 15.83 13.35 34.12
C ASN A 597 16.30 12.53 32.91
N PHE A 598 16.45 13.19 31.75
CA PHE A 598 16.91 12.56 30.52
C PHE A 598 18.32 11.96 30.66
N ASN A 599 19.19 12.62 31.43
CA ASN A 599 20.55 12.14 31.67
C ASN A 599 20.63 10.80 32.43
N GLU A 600 19.62 10.45 33.22
CA GLU A 600 19.59 9.18 33.96
C GLU A 600 19.48 7.97 33.04
N MET A 601 18.91 8.16 31.84
CA MET A 601 18.83 7.11 30.82
C MET A 601 20.20 6.66 30.30
N PHE A 602 21.27 7.43 30.54
CA PHE A 602 22.64 7.08 30.12
C PHE A 602 23.38 6.21 31.13
N ILE A 603 22.99 6.22 32.41
CA ILE A 603 23.70 5.51 33.48
C ILE A 603 23.57 3.98 33.30
N THR A 604 22.49 3.52 32.67
CA THR A 604 22.25 2.10 32.37
C THR A 604 22.69 1.66 30.97
N ALA A 605 22.69 2.54 29.97
CA ALA A 605 23.13 2.21 28.60
C ALA A 605 24.63 1.87 28.50
N GLY A 606 25.44 2.32 29.47
CA GLY A 606 26.87 2.01 29.58
C GLY A 606 27.21 0.63 30.18
N ASN A 607 26.23 -0.17 30.61
CA ASN A 607 26.44 -1.45 31.29
C ASN A 607 26.03 -2.68 30.45
N LEU A 608 26.17 -2.61 29.13
CA LEU A 608 26.23 -3.82 28.29
C LEU A 608 27.70 -4.27 28.20
N PRO A 609 28.06 -5.48 28.69
CA PRO A 609 29.44 -5.94 28.60
C PRO A 609 29.84 -6.03 27.12
N GLY A 610 30.90 -5.31 26.76
CA GLY A 610 31.56 -5.46 25.48
C GLY A 610 31.92 -6.93 25.28
N ILE A 611 31.50 -7.50 24.15
CA ILE A 611 32.03 -8.76 23.66
C ILE A 611 33.51 -8.49 23.41
N GLY A 612 34.34 -9.00 24.33
CA GLY A 612 35.78 -8.84 24.29
C GLY A 612 36.35 -9.43 23.01
N ALA A 613 37.36 -8.74 22.48
CA ALA A 613 38.32 -9.34 21.59
C ALA A 613 38.88 -10.61 22.24
N GLY A 614 38.69 -11.74 21.55
CA GLY A 614 39.24 -13.05 21.82
C GLY A 614 39.28 -13.82 20.52
#